data_AF-A0A328YPQ4-F1
#
_entry.id   AF-A0A328YPQ4-F1
#
_cell.length_a   1.000
_cell.length_b   1.000
_cell.length_c   1.000
_cell.angle_alpha   90.00
_cell.angle_beta   90.00
_cell.angle_gamma   90.00
#
_symmetry.space_group_name_H-M   'P 1'
#
loop_
_entity.id
_entity.type
_entity.pdbx_description
1 polymer ?
#
loop_
_entity_poly.entity_id
_entity_poly.type
_entity_poly.pdbx_seq_one_letter_code
_entity_poly.pdbx_strand_id
1 'polypeptide(L)'
;MKNKIYVVAVVALVLFSCGTSKNTTKPEALKKVEMTPELAEGKVLYENNCAKCHKLYEATDFTKEAWKPLVLKMQKKAHLTDAEGIKIYNYIVAGM
;
A
#
# COMPACT_ATOMS: atom_id res chain seq x y z
N MET A 1 -38.18 -42.37 2.90
CA MET A 1 -39.60 -42.12 3.28
C MET A 1 -39.79 -42.79 4.63
N LYS A 2 -40.04 -42.14 5.77
CA LYS A 2 -41.17 -41.27 6.13
C LYS A 2 -40.84 -40.88 7.58
N ASN A 3 -40.43 -39.64 7.86
CA ASN A 3 -41.33 -38.68 8.49
C ASN A 3 -40.78 -37.26 8.37
N LYS A 4 -41.68 -36.39 7.95
CA LYS A 4 -41.54 -34.95 7.83
C LYS A 4 -42.22 -34.30 9.04
N ILE A 5 -41.66 -33.14 9.42
CA ILE A 5 -42.30 -32.00 10.10
C ILE A 5 -42.54 -32.15 11.60
N TYR A 6 -41.85 -31.32 12.40
CA TYR A 6 -42.36 -30.35 13.40
C TYR A 6 -41.16 -29.42 13.74
N VAL A 7 -40.97 -28.27 13.10
CA VAL A 7 -41.43 -26.92 13.52
C VAL A 7 -41.15 -26.61 14.99
N VAL A 8 -40.03 -25.92 15.28
CA VAL A 8 -39.82 -24.85 16.30
C VAL A 8 -38.51 -24.15 15.88
N ALA A 9 -38.52 -23.02 15.18
CA ALA A 9 -38.59 -21.63 15.68
C ALA A 9 -37.40 -21.22 16.59
N VAL A 10 -36.97 -19.96 16.43
CA VAL A 10 -35.84 -19.23 17.10
C VAL A 10 -34.53 -19.29 16.30
N VAL A 11 -34.36 -18.53 15.21
CA VAL A 11 -34.11 -17.07 15.14
C VAL A 11 -32.85 -16.64 15.89
N ALA A 12 -31.81 -16.38 15.08
CA ALA A 12 -30.82 -15.32 15.20
C ALA A 12 -30.11 -15.11 16.55
N LEU A 13 -28.91 -15.67 16.68
CA LEU A 13 -27.78 -15.00 17.34
C LEU A 13 -26.47 -15.37 16.62
N VAL A 14 -26.37 -14.96 15.35
CA VAL A 14 -25.08 -14.74 14.69
C VAL A 14 -24.84 -13.25 14.78
N LEU A 15 -24.09 -12.78 15.78
CA LEU A 15 -23.32 -11.53 15.67
C LEU A 15 -22.14 -11.53 16.67
N PHE A 16 -20.96 -11.58 16.08
CA PHE A 16 -19.77 -10.84 16.48
C PHE A 16 -19.06 -11.23 17.80
N SER A 17 -18.16 -12.20 17.66
CA SER A 17 -16.92 -12.25 18.45
C SER A 17 -16.11 -10.98 18.16
N CYS A 18 -16.27 -9.96 19.00
CA CYS A 18 -15.48 -8.73 18.98
C CYS A 18 -14.50 -8.73 20.15
N GLY A 19 -13.53 -9.65 20.12
CA GLY A 19 -12.32 -9.54 20.92
C GLY A 19 -11.42 -8.47 20.32
N THR A 20 -11.47 -7.24 20.83
CA THR A 20 -10.48 -6.19 20.51
C THR A 20 -9.74 -5.81 21.78
N SER A 21 -8.61 -6.48 22.01
CA SER A 21 -7.52 -5.92 22.81
C SER A 21 -6.90 -4.78 22.01
N LYS A 22 -7.34 -3.55 22.27
CA LYS A 22 -6.60 -2.35 21.83
C LYS A 22 -5.38 -2.21 22.73
N ASN A 23 -4.30 -2.89 22.34
CA ASN A 23 -2.97 -2.54 22.80
C ASN A 23 -2.64 -1.16 22.23
N THR A 24 -2.54 -0.17 23.12
CA THR A 24 -2.05 1.18 22.79
C THR A 24 -0.59 1.07 22.40
N THR A 25 -0.33 0.89 21.11
CA THR A 25 0.98 1.22 20.54
C THR A 25 0.97 2.72 20.27
N LYS A 26 1.65 3.44 21.16
CA LYS A 26 2.17 4.79 20.97
C LYS A 26 2.60 4.98 19.50
N PRO A 27 2.06 5.95 18.74
CA PRO A 27 2.67 6.25 17.46
C PRO A 27 4.01 6.89 17.77
N GLU A 28 5.08 6.12 17.54
CA GLU A 28 6.40 6.66 17.41
C GLU A 28 6.33 7.70 16.28
N ALA A 29 6.72 8.93 16.62
CA ALA A 29 6.71 10.07 15.72
C ALA A 29 7.76 9.85 14.63
N LEU A 30 7.43 8.99 13.66
CA LEU A 30 8.06 8.98 12.35
C LEU A 30 7.82 10.39 11.79
N LYS A 31 8.91 11.11 11.51
CA LYS A 31 8.92 12.38 10.79
C LYS A 31 7.85 12.31 9.69
N LYS A 32 6.71 12.96 9.92
CA LYS A 32 5.69 13.12 8.90
C LYS A 32 6.30 14.11 7.91
N VAL A 33 7.00 13.60 6.91
CA VAL A 33 7.23 14.35 5.68
C VAL A 33 5.85 14.84 5.28
N GLU A 34 5.66 16.15 5.27
CA GLU A 34 4.39 16.75 4.92
C GLU A 34 4.07 16.29 3.48
N MET A 35 3.08 15.41 3.36
CA MET A 35 2.74 14.77 2.09
C MET A 35 2.12 15.83 1.19
N THR A 36 2.94 16.45 0.34
CA THR A 36 2.46 17.36 -0.70
C THR A 36 1.59 16.59 -1.70
N PRO A 37 0.68 17.26 -2.43
CA PRO A 37 -0.11 16.61 -3.48
C PRO A 37 0.76 15.86 -4.50
N GLU A 38 1.91 16.43 -4.88
CA GLU A 38 2.85 15.79 -5.80
C GLU A 38 3.47 14.51 -5.22
N LEU A 39 3.85 14.50 -3.94
CA LEU A 39 4.37 13.30 -3.28
C LEU A 39 3.29 12.22 -3.12
N ALA A 40 2.05 12.63 -2.88
CA ALA A 40 0.92 11.70 -2.84
C ALA A 40 0.67 11.03 -4.20
N GLU A 41 0.74 11.80 -5.30
CA GLU A 41 0.67 11.25 -6.65
C GLU A 41 1.85 10.31 -6.96
N GLY A 42 3.07 10.70 -6.57
CA GLY A 42 4.27 9.86 -6.70
C GLY A 42 4.13 8.53 -5.96
N LYS A 43 3.55 8.55 -4.74
CA LYS A 43 3.24 7.33 -3.97
C LYS A 43 2.29 6.41 -4.72
N VAL A 44 1.18 6.95 -5.21
CA VAL A 44 0.17 6.17 -5.94
C VAL A 44 0.78 5.55 -7.19
N LEU A 45 1.59 6.31 -7.93
CA LEU A 45 2.30 5.81 -9.11
C LEU A 45 3.29 4.70 -8.74
N TYR A 46 4.03 4.85 -7.64
CA TYR A 46 5.02 3.89 -7.18
C TYR A 46 4.36 2.55 -6.81
N GLU A 47 3.37 2.58 -5.92
CA GLU A 47 2.69 1.38 -5.41
C GLU A 47 1.92 0.64 -6.51
N ASN A 48 1.32 1.39 -7.44
CA ASN A 48 0.50 0.79 -8.50
C ASN A 48 1.31 0.30 -9.71
N ASN A 49 2.55 0.76 -9.92
CA ASN A 49 3.30 0.40 -11.13
C ASN A 49 4.58 -0.39 -10.86
N CYS A 50 5.31 -0.10 -9.77
CA CYS A 50 6.63 -0.67 -9.56
C CYS A 50 6.60 -2.12 -9.04
N ALA A 51 5.46 -2.59 -8.51
CA ALA A 51 5.28 -3.98 -8.04
C ALA A 51 4.72 -4.93 -9.13
N LYS A 52 4.40 -4.42 -10.32
CA LYS A 52 3.71 -5.22 -11.36
C LYS A 52 4.59 -6.27 -12.02
N CYS A 53 5.91 -6.04 -12.09
CA CYS A 53 6.84 -6.90 -12.84
C CYS A 53 7.95 -7.53 -11.98
N HIS A 54 8.13 -7.04 -10.76
CA HIS A 54 9.12 -7.51 -9.80
C HIS A 54 8.68 -7.07 -8.39
N LYS A 55 9.42 -7.46 -7.35
CA LYS A 55 9.14 -6.98 -5.99
C LYS A 55 9.13 -5.45 -5.94
N LEU A 56 8.29 -4.88 -5.10
CA LEU A 56 8.38 -3.48 -4.74
C LEU A 56 9.62 -3.31 -3.84
N TYR A 57 10.54 -2.44 -4.24
CA TYR A 57 11.74 -2.16 -3.46
C TYR A 57 11.41 -1.14 -2.36
N GLU A 58 12.13 -1.15 -1.26
CA GLU A 58 11.99 -0.12 -0.23
C GLU A 58 12.89 1.08 -0.57
N ALA A 59 12.52 2.29 -0.18
CA ALA A 59 13.32 3.50 -0.48
C ALA A 59 14.79 3.36 -0.03
N THR A 60 15.02 2.62 1.05
CA THR A 60 16.34 2.33 1.64
C THR A 60 17.13 1.23 0.92
N ASP A 61 16.55 0.53 -0.06
CA ASP A 61 17.24 -0.55 -0.80
C ASP A 61 18.38 -0.03 -1.69
N PHE A 62 18.35 1.25 -2.05
CA PHE A 62 19.37 1.90 -2.88
C PHE A 62 19.65 3.33 -2.41
N THR A 63 20.81 3.88 -2.79
CA THR A 63 21.13 5.29 -2.54
C THR A 63 20.31 6.21 -3.44
N LYS A 64 20.16 7.47 -3.02
CA LYS A 64 19.47 8.51 -3.81
C LYS A 64 20.01 8.63 -5.23
N GLU A 65 21.32 8.53 -5.41
CA GLU A 65 22.01 8.62 -6.69
C GLU A 65 21.74 7.38 -7.56
N ALA A 66 21.63 6.20 -6.95
CA ALA A 66 21.33 4.95 -7.63
C ALA A 66 19.86 4.88 -8.10
N TRP A 67 18.94 5.49 -7.36
CA TRP A 67 17.51 5.49 -7.71
C TRP A 67 17.20 6.21 -9.03
N LYS A 68 17.89 7.32 -9.35
CA LYS A 68 17.61 8.08 -10.58
C LYS A 68 17.76 7.25 -11.87
N PRO A 69 18.89 6.58 -12.14
CA PRO A 69 19.01 5.72 -13.32
C PRO A 69 18.14 4.45 -13.24
N LEU A 70 17.82 3.95 -12.04
CA LEU A 70 16.93 2.80 -11.86
C LEU A 70 15.48 3.13 -12.26
N VAL A 71 14.93 4.22 -11.73
CA VAL A 71 13.59 4.70 -12.09
C VAL A 71 13.51 5.00 -13.57
N LEU A 72 14.52 5.68 -14.15
CA LEU A 72 14.55 5.96 -15.60
C LEU A 72 14.50 4.67 -16.45
N LYS A 73 15.22 3.63 -16.04
CA LYS A 73 15.19 2.32 -16.73
C LYS A 73 13.84 1.64 -16.60
N MET A 74 13.25 1.65 -15.40
CA MET A 74 11.96 1.01 -15.14
C MET A 74 10.79 1.76 -15.78
N GLN A 75 10.82 3.09 -15.78
CA GLN A 75 9.86 3.95 -16.43
C GLN A 75 9.66 3.55 -17.90
N LYS A 76 10.76 3.38 -18.65
CA LYS A 76 10.72 2.94 -20.06
C LYS A 76 10.11 1.55 -20.23
N LYS A 77 10.40 0.62 -19.30
CA LYS A 77 9.87 -0.75 -19.34
C LYS A 77 8.40 -0.84 -18.93
N ALA A 78 7.97 0.04 -18.03
CA ALA A 78 6.60 0.13 -17.53
C ALA A 78 5.73 1.07 -18.39
N HIS A 79 6.28 1.63 -19.48
CA HIS A 79 5.61 2.58 -20.37
C HIS A 79 5.07 3.82 -19.65
N LEU A 80 5.78 4.29 -18.63
CA LEU A 80 5.45 5.50 -17.90
C LEU A 80 6.02 6.74 -18.61
N THR A 81 5.33 7.86 -18.49
CA THR A 81 5.80 9.16 -18.98
C THR A 81 6.96 9.69 -18.14
N ASP A 82 7.71 10.64 -18.68
CA ASP A 82 8.83 11.29 -17.96
C ASP A 82 8.33 12.01 -16.69
N ALA A 83 7.15 12.63 -16.75
CA ALA A 83 6.53 13.30 -15.61
C ALA A 83 6.17 12.31 -14.48
N GLU A 84 5.62 11.14 -14.83
CA GLU A 84 5.32 10.09 -13.85
C GLU A 84 6.60 9.52 -13.24
N GLY A 85 7.64 9.30 -14.04
CA GLY A 85 8.96 8.86 -13.56
C GLY A 85 9.57 9.83 -12.55
N ILE A 86 9.47 11.14 -12.80
CA ILE A 86 9.94 12.18 -11.88
C ILE A 86 9.16 12.15 -10.56
N LYS A 87 7.82 12.05 -10.60
CA LYS A 87 6.99 11.97 -9.39
C LYS A 87 7.33 10.74 -8.55
N ILE A 88 7.53 9.59 -9.18
CA ILE A 88 7.97 8.36 -8.51
C ILE A 88 9.33 8.57 -7.84
N TYR A 89 10.32 9.11 -8.56
CA TYR A 89 11.64 9.37 -8.00
C TYR A 89 11.56 10.33 -6.80
N ASN A 90 10.83 11.44 -6.93
CA ASN A 90 10.64 12.42 -5.86
C ASN A 90 10.01 11.79 -4.61
N TYR A 91 9.00 10.92 -4.79
CA TYR A 91 8.41 10.17 -3.70
C TYR A 91 9.41 9.26 -2.98
N ILE A 92 10.15 8.45 -3.74
CA ILE A 92 11.13 7.51 -3.18
C ILE A 92 12.19 8.26 -2.35
N VAL A 93 12.76 9.33 -2.88
CA VAL A 93 13.85 10.07 -2.21
C VAL A 93 13.37 10.98 -1.08
N ALA A 94 12.08 11.33 -1.05
CA ALA A 94 11.48 12.05 0.08
C ALA A 94 11.24 11.13 1.29
N GLY A 95 11.10 9.83 1.07
CA GLY A 95 10.92 8.81 2.12
C GLY A 95 12.22 8.20 2.67
N MET A 96 13.39 8.72 2.28
CA MET A 96 14.71 8.27 2.77
C MET A 96 15.14 8.96 4.06
#